data_AF-A0AAJ2BDR2-F1
#
_entry.id   AF-A0AAJ2BDR2-F1
#
_cell.length_a   1.000
_cell.length_b   1.000
_cell.length_c   1.000
_cell.angle_alpha   90.00
_cell.angle_beta   90.00
_cell.angle_gamma   90.00
#
_symmetry.space_group_name_H-M   'P 1'
#
loop_
_entity.id
_entity.type
_entity.pdbx_description
1 polymer ?
#
loop_
_entity_poly.entity_id
_entity_poly.type
_entity_poly.pdbx_seq_one_letter_code
_entity_poly.pdbx_strand_id
1 'polypeptide(L)'
;MGRHGGETVIKKYANRRLYNTGTSTYVTLEDLAKMVKRGEDFKVQDAKTSEDITHAVLTQIIVEQEAKTGNTLLPTAFLRQLISYYGDQMQVVVPTFLEHSMKAFSEQQSHMQEHMGKAFGDPSLTKNFSAPFQLMEEQIKRNTELFKQTMQMFTPFAAPASTPKEQRKPDASEIDELKAQLRNLQTKLDQL
;
A
#
# COMPACT_ATOMS: atom_id res chain seq x y z
N MET A 1 -39.51 5.90 -16.82
CA MET A 1 -38.55 4.83 -17.15
C MET A 1 -37.90 4.34 -15.87
N GLY A 2 -38.16 3.09 -15.47
CA GLY A 2 -37.84 2.58 -14.15
C GLY A 2 -36.36 2.30 -13.92
N ARG A 3 -35.72 3.16 -13.13
CA ARG A 3 -34.62 2.73 -12.26
C ARG A 3 -35.26 2.09 -11.02
N HIS A 4 -35.40 0.78 -11.02
CA HIS A 4 -35.51 0.06 -9.75
C HIS A 4 -34.13 0.08 -9.11
N GLY A 5 -34.00 0.67 -7.92
CA GLY A 5 -32.81 0.49 -7.09
C GLY A 5 -32.65 -1.00 -6.77
N GLY A 6 -31.46 -1.61 -6.84
CA GLY A 6 -30.15 -1.03 -7.09
C GLY A 6 -29.11 -2.12 -7.38
N GLU A 7 -29.50 -3.18 -8.10
CA GLU A 7 -28.65 -4.33 -8.37
C GLU A 7 -28.60 -4.61 -9.88
N THR A 8 -27.42 -4.52 -10.47
CA THR A 8 -27.24 -4.77 -11.91
C THR A 8 -27.32 -6.26 -12.18
N VAL A 9 -28.20 -6.71 -13.09
CA VAL A 9 -28.26 -8.14 -13.45
C VAL A 9 -27.46 -8.41 -14.71
N ILE A 10 -26.54 -9.36 -14.63
CA ILE A 10 -25.68 -9.82 -15.70
C ILE A 10 -26.15 -11.23 -16.11
N LYS A 11 -26.40 -11.46 -17.40
CA LYS A 11 -26.74 -12.78 -17.93
C LYS A 11 -25.52 -13.45 -18.53
N LYS A 12 -25.18 -14.64 -18.06
CA LYS A 12 -24.11 -15.49 -18.62
C LYS A 12 -24.68 -16.46 -19.63
N TYR A 13 -24.09 -16.48 -20.82
CA TYR A 13 -24.38 -17.45 -21.87
C TYR A 13 -23.20 -18.43 -21.98
N ALA A 14 -23.50 -19.66 -22.40
CA ALA A 14 -22.55 -20.79 -22.42
C ALA A 14 -21.18 -20.48 -23.05
N ASN A 15 -21.11 -19.61 -24.06
CA ASN A 15 -19.87 -19.23 -24.76
C ASN A 15 -19.06 -18.12 -24.05
N ARG A 16 -18.93 -18.18 -22.72
CA ARG A 16 -18.21 -17.17 -21.89
C ARG A 16 -18.70 -15.72 -22.07
N ARG A 17 -19.88 -15.51 -22.68
CA ARG A 17 -20.42 -14.17 -22.95
C ARG A 17 -21.27 -13.72 -21.77
N LEU A 18 -21.02 -12.50 -21.29
CA LEU A 18 -21.77 -11.86 -20.24
C LEU A 18 -22.48 -10.63 -20.83
N TYR A 19 -23.74 -10.44 -20.47
CA TYR A 19 -24.53 -9.29 -20.93
C TYR A 19 -25.14 -8.58 -19.74
N ASN A 20 -24.97 -7.26 -19.69
CA ASN A 20 -25.67 -6.43 -18.74
C ASN A 20 -27.12 -6.25 -19.20
N THR A 21 -28.09 -6.63 -18.38
CA THR A 21 -29.52 -6.54 -18.71
C THR A 21 -30.06 -5.11 -18.70
N GLY A 22 -29.44 -4.21 -17.94
CA GLY A 22 -29.85 -2.80 -17.88
C GLY A 22 -29.41 -2.00 -19.10
N THR A 23 -28.19 -2.22 -19.59
CA THR A 23 -27.64 -1.53 -20.77
C THR A 23 -27.77 -2.34 -22.06
N SER A 24 -28.09 -3.63 -21.96
CA SER A 24 -28.09 -4.59 -23.08
C SER A 24 -26.75 -4.68 -23.81
N THR A 25 -25.64 -4.38 -23.11
CA THR A 25 -24.29 -4.41 -23.69
C THR A 25 -23.53 -5.66 -23.29
N TYR A 26 -22.63 -6.10 -24.17
CA TYR A 26 -21.62 -7.10 -23.85
C TYR A 26 -20.69 -6.55 -22.75
N VAL A 27 -20.38 -7.39 -21.77
CA VAL A 27 -19.45 -7.08 -20.69
C VAL A 27 -18.43 -8.21 -20.54
N THR A 28 -17.21 -7.88 -20.15
CA THR A 28 -16.17 -8.87 -19.86
C THR A 28 -16.03 -9.11 -18.36
N LEU A 29 -15.30 -10.16 -17.96
CA LEU A 29 -14.95 -10.39 -16.55
C LEU A 29 -14.10 -9.24 -15.97
N GLU A 30 -13.28 -8.58 -16.79
CA GLU A 30 -12.53 -7.40 -16.38
C GLU A 30 -13.43 -6.22 -16.08
N ASP A 31 -14.50 -6.03 -16.86
CA ASP A 31 -15.46 -4.96 -16.62
C ASP A 31 -16.25 -5.20 -15.35
N LEU A 32 -16.63 -6.46 -15.08
CA LEU A 32 -17.21 -6.85 -13.79
C LEU A 32 -16.24 -6.62 -12.63
N ALA A 33 -14.95 -6.96 -12.79
CA ALA A 33 -13.94 -6.66 -11.77
C ALA A 33 -13.82 -5.15 -11.50
N LYS A 34 -13.91 -4.31 -12.54
CA LYS A 34 -13.95 -2.85 -12.38
C LYS A 34 -15.22 -2.39 -11.69
N MET A 35 -16.38 -3.01 -11.95
CA MET A 35 -17.63 -2.71 -11.24
C MET A 35 -17.49 -2.96 -9.73
N VAL A 36 -16.95 -4.13 -9.33
CA VAL A 36 -16.67 -4.44 -7.92
C VAL A 36 -15.73 -3.39 -7.30
N LYS A 37 -14.66 -3.00 -8.01
CA LYS A 37 -13.73 -1.96 -7.53
C LYS A 37 -14.37 -0.58 -7.36
N ARG A 38 -15.45 -0.29 -8.11
CA ARG A 38 -16.23 0.95 -7.97
C ARG A 38 -17.30 0.85 -6.88
N GLY A 39 -17.46 -0.31 -6.24
CA GLY A 39 -18.51 -0.57 -5.26
C GLY A 39 -19.90 -0.74 -5.89
N GLU A 40 -19.97 -1.13 -7.16
CA GLU A 40 -21.23 -1.40 -7.85
C GLU A 40 -21.65 -2.86 -7.65
N ASP A 41 -22.80 -3.07 -7.01
CA ASP A 41 -23.37 -4.40 -6.80
C ASP A 41 -24.02 -4.97 -8.07
N PHE A 42 -23.76 -6.25 -8.33
CA PHE A 42 -24.38 -6.98 -9.43
C PHE A 42 -24.64 -8.44 -9.08
N LYS A 43 -25.63 -9.02 -9.75
CA LYS A 43 -25.90 -10.47 -9.77
C LYS A 43 -25.63 -11.05 -11.14
N VAL A 44 -25.13 -12.27 -11.17
CA VAL A 44 -24.95 -13.02 -12.41
C VAL A 44 -25.90 -14.22 -12.44
N GLN A 45 -26.73 -14.27 -13.48
CA GLN A 45 -27.65 -15.38 -13.71
C GLN A 45 -27.27 -16.14 -14.97
N ASP A 46 -27.37 -17.47 -14.93
CA ASP A 46 -27.25 -18.28 -16.14
C ASP A 46 -28.46 -18.02 -17.06
N ALA A 47 -28.19 -17.73 -18.34
CA ALA A 47 -29.25 -17.36 -19.28
C ALA A 47 -30.17 -18.52 -19.68
N LYS A 48 -29.75 -19.78 -19.45
CA LYS A 48 -30.56 -20.97 -19.74
C LYS A 48 -31.33 -21.44 -18.51
N THR A 49 -30.66 -21.55 -17.37
CA THR A 49 -31.27 -22.12 -16.15
C THR A 49 -31.87 -21.06 -15.24
N SER A 50 -31.53 -19.77 -15.44
CA SER A 50 -31.87 -18.67 -14.54
C SER A 50 -31.34 -18.84 -13.11
N GLU A 51 -30.35 -19.71 -12.93
CA GLU A 51 -29.67 -19.94 -11.65
C GLU A 51 -28.74 -18.77 -11.30
N ASP A 52 -28.68 -18.41 -10.01
CA ASP A 52 -27.71 -17.44 -9.51
C ASP A 52 -26.32 -18.09 -9.44
N ILE A 53 -25.41 -17.60 -10.27
CA ILE A 53 -24.04 -18.06 -10.40
C ILE A 53 -23.04 -16.96 -10.01
N THR A 54 -23.49 -15.95 -9.27
CA THR A 54 -22.68 -14.78 -8.87
C THR A 54 -21.41 -15.21 -8.15
N HIS A 55 -21.52 -16.14 -7.20
CA HIS A 55 -20.37 -16.68 -6.45
C HIS A 55 -19.32 -17.34 -7.36
N ALA A 56 -19.77 -18.14 -8.33
CA ALA A 56 -18.87 -18.83 -9.26
C ALA A 56 -18.12 -17.83 -10.16
N VAL A 57 -18.82 -16.78 -10.62
CA VAL A 57 -18.21 -15.74 -11.47
C VAL A 57 -17.25 -14.85 -10.69
N LEU A 58 -17.58 -14.48 -9.45
CA LEU A 58 -16.67 -13.72 -8.59
C LEU A 58 -15.39 -14.51 -8.28
N THR A 59 -15.52 -15.81 -7.97
CA THR A 59 -14.37 -16.71 -7.79
C THR A 59 -13.49 -16.74 -9.05
N GLN A 60 -14.10 -16.85 -10.24
CA GLN A 60 -13.37 -16.81 -11.50
C GLN A 60 -12.60 -15.49 -11.70
N ILE A 61 -13.23 -14.35 -11.38
CA ILE A 61 -12.59 -13.03 -11.47
C ILE A 61 -11.34 -12.96 -10.58
N ILE A 62 -11.41 -13.48 -9.35
CA ILE A 62 -10.29 -13.48 -8.41
C ILE A 62 -9.10 -14.25 -9.00
N VAL A 63 -9.33 -15.47 -9.49
CA VAL A 63 -8.29 -16.33 -10.07
C VAL A 63 -7.67 -15.69 -11.33
N GLU A 64 -8.48 -15.12 -12.21
CA GLU A 64 -7.98 -14.42 -13.41
C GLU A 64 -7.16 -13.16 -13.06
N GLN A 65 -7.55 -12.43 -12.01
CA GLN A 65 -6.82 -11.24 -11.56
C GLN A 65 -5.47 -11.61 -10.93
N GLU A 66 -5.42 -12.69 -10.16
CA GLU A 66 -4.18 -13.22 -9.57
C GLU A 66 -3.19 -13.66 -10.66
N ALA A 67 -3.67 -14.36 -11.70
CA ALA A 67 -2.84 -14.78 -12.82
C ALA A 67 -2.25 -13.61 -13.62
N LYS A 68 -2.96 -12.48 -13.74
CA LYS A 68 -2.52 -11.29 -14.51
C LYS A 68 -1.51 -10.41 -13.77
N THR A 69 -1.68 -10.26 -12.47
CA THR A 69 -0.92 -9.27 -11.69
C THR A 69 0.50 -9.74 -11.38
N GLY A 70 0.77 -11.05 -11.47
CA GLY A 70 2.08 -11.67 -11.19
C GLY A 70 2.50 -11.59 -9.71
N ASN A 71 1.86 -10.72 -8.93
CA ASN A 71 1.95 -10.64 -7.49
C ASN A 71 0.78 -11.42 -6.87
N THR A 72 1.10 -12.55 -6.25
CA THR A 72 0.13 -13.43 -5.59
C THR A 72 -0.42 -12.73 -4.36
N LEU A 73 -1.61 -12.13 -4.46
CA LEU A 73 -2.29 -11.52 -3.32
C LEU A 73 -2.78 -12.57 -2.32
N LEU A 74 -3.01 -13.83 -2.75
CA LEU A 74 -3.48 -14.91 -1.90
C LEU A 74 -2.31 -15.85 -1.55
N PRO A 75 -1.77 -15.79 -0.31
CA PRO A 75 -0.66 -16.66 0.07
C PRO A 75 -1.01 -18.14 -0.09
N THR A 76 -0.06 -18.96 -0.55
CA THR A 76 -0.28 -20.40 -0.74
C THR A 76 -0.76 -21.12 0.53
N ALA A 77 -0.32 -20.66 1.71
CA ALA A 77 -0.80 -21.18 2.99
C ALA A 77 -2.31 -20.98 3.18
N PHE A 78 -2.84 -19.80 2.80
CA PHE A 78 -4.26 -19.48 2.89
C PHE A 78 -5.09 -20.36 1.94
N LEU A 79 -4.63 -20.53 0.69
CA LEU A 79 -5.31 -21.40 -0.29
C LEU A 79 -5.39 -22.85 0.18
N ARG A 80 -4.29 -23.39 0.76
CA ARG A 80 -4.28 -24.74 1.34
C ARG A 80 -5.27 -24.86 2.50
N GLN A 81 -5.33 -23.85 3.36
CA GLN A 81 -6.26 -23.85 4.48
C GLN A 81 -7.71 -23.81 4.01
N LEU A 82 -8.04 -22.95 3.04
CA LEU A 82 -9.36 -22.93 2.41
C LEU A 82 -9.74 -24.32 1.89
N ILE A 83 -8.87 -24.99 1.12
CA ILE A 83 -9.13 -26.33 0.59
C ILE A 83 -9.34 -27.35 1.72
N SER A 84 -8.54 -27.30 2.80
CA SER A 84 -8.67 -28.22 3.93
C SER A 84 -10.04 -28.11 4.62
N TYR A 85 -10.60 -26.90 4.69
CA TYR A 85 -11.90 -26.67 5.31
C TYR A 85 -13.10 -27.05 4.44
N TYR A 86 -12.94 -27.20 3.12
CA TYR A 86 -14.02 -27.70 2.25
C TYR A 86 -14.34 -29.19 2.49
N GLY A 87 -13.43 -29.94 3.13
CA GLY A 87 -13.56 -31.39 3.39
C GLY A 87 -14.02 -31.77 4.79
N ASP A 88 -13.82 -30.91 5.79
CA ASP A 88 -14.31 -31.13 7.16
C ASP A 88 -15.61 -30.36 7.42
N GLN A 89 -16.40 -30.77 8.42
CA GLN A 89 -17.72 -30.21 8.77
C GLN A 89 -17.72 -28.73 9.26
N MET A 90 -16.80 -27.90 8.77
CA MET A 90 -16.67 -26.48 9.08
C MET A 90 -17.09 -25.55 7.93
N GLN A 91 -17.84 -26.06 6.94
CA GLN A 91 -18.37 -25.29 5.79
C GLN A 91 -19.09 -23.98 6.19
N VAL A 92 -19.64 -23.90 7.41
CA VAL A 92 -20.36 -22.72 7.92
C VAL A 92 -19.45 -21.70 8.62
N VAL A 93 -18.35 -22.15 9.21
CA VAL A 93 -17.52 -21.29 10.10
C VAL A 93 -16.52 -20.45 9.32
N VAL A 94 -15.96 -21.00 8.24
CA VAL A 94 -14.92 -20.32 7.44
C VAL A 94 -15.45 -19.09 6.68
N PRO A 95 -16.60 -19.15 5.99
CA PRO A 95 -17.15 -17.97 5.31
C PRO A 95 -17.44 -16.83 6.30
N THR A 96 -18.08 -17.16 7.42
CA THR A 96 -18.44 -16.19 8.47
C THR A 96 -17.21 -15.54 9.11
N PHE A 97 -16.16 -16.32 9.39
CA PHE A 97 -14.92 -15.80 9.95
C PHE A 97 -14.16 -14.92 8.95
N LEU A 98 -14.14 -15.29 7.67
CA LEU A 98 -13.51 -14.49 6.62
C LEU A 98 -14.22 -13.15 6.45
N GLU A 99 -15.55 -13.15 6.37
CA GLU A 99 -16.36 -11.92 6.28
C GLU A 99 -16.10 -11.01 7.48
N HIS A 100 -16.10 -11.56 8.69
CA HIS A 100 -15.85 -10.78 9.90
C HIS A 100 -14.42 -10.21 9.94
N SER A 101 -13.43 -11.01 9.54
CA SER A 101 -12.02 -10.59 9.50
C SER A 101 -11.78 -9.52 8.43
N MET A 102 -12.37 -9.67 7.24
CA MET A 102 -12.25 -8.68 6.16
C MET A 102 -12.95 -7.37 6.53
N LYS A 103 -14.13 -7.45 7.16
CA LYS A 103 -14.84 -6.26 7.67
C LYS A 103 -14.01 -5.54 8.72
N ALA A 104 -13.50 -6.25 9.72
CA ALA A 104 -12.64 -5.67 10.75
C ALA A 104 -11.36 -5.05 10.18
N PHE A 105 -10.74 -5.69 9.17
CA PHE A 105 -9.56 -5.15 8.49
C PHE A 105 -9.89 -3.87 7.71
N SER A 106 -11.00 -3.85 6.97
CA SER A 106 -11.44 -2.68 6.21
C SER A 106 -11.78 -1.50 7.13
N GLU A 107 -12.45 -1.76 8.25
CA GLU A 107 -12.76 -0.75 9.27
C GLU A 107 -11.48 -0.21 9.92
N GLN A 108 -10.52 -1.07 10.27
CA GLN A 108 -9.23 -0.67 10.81
C GLN A 108 -8.42 0.18 9.81
N GLN A 109 -8.40 -0.20 8.52
CA GLN A 109 -7.72 0.56 7.48
C GLN A 109 -8.35 1.96 7.32
N SER A 110 -9.68 2.04 7.32
CA SER A 110 -10.42 3.31 7.27
C SER A 110 -10.10 4.18 8.49
N HIS A 111 -10.14 3.62 9.69
CA HIS A 111 -9.76 4.32 10.92
C HIS A 111 -8.32 4.83 10.87
N MET A 112 -7.38 4.01 10.39
CA MET A 112 -5.97 4.40 10.28
C MET A 112 -5.78 5.53 9.26
N GLN A 113 -6.46 5.47 8.11
CA GLN A 113 -6.46 6.54 7.12
C GLN A 113 -7.10 7.82 7.67
N GLU A 114 -8.17 7.70 8.47
CA GLU A 114 -8.83 8.84 9.11
C GLU A 114 -7.94 9.47 10.19
N HIS A 115 -7.30 8.66 11.05
CA HIS A 115 -6.39 9.15 12.08
C HIS A 115 -5.12 9.77 11.49
N MET A 116 -4.57 9.17 10.43
CA MET A 116 -3.42 9.73 9.72
C MET A 116 -3.82 10.96 8.90
N GLY A 117 -4.98 10.93 8.24
CA GLY A 117 -5.54 12.07 7.51
C GLY A 117 -5.87 13.25 8.43
N LYS A 118 -6.35 12.99 9.64
CA LYS A 118 -6.54 14.02 10.68
C LYS A 118 -5.21 14.50 11.25
N ALA A 119 -4.22 13.62 11.46
CA ALA A 119 -2.89 14.01 11.93
C ALA A 119 -2.08 14.82 10.89
N PHE A 120 -2.27 14.57 9.59
CA PHE A 120 -1.65 15.34 8.50
C PHE A 120 -2.49 16.55 8.06
N GLY A 121 -3.81 16.49 8.24
CA GLY A 121 -4.74 17.58 7.92
C GLY A 121 -4.83 18.64 9.02
N ASP A 122 -4.40 18.34 10.24
CA ASP A 122 -4.23 19.31 11.31
C ASP A 122 -2.93 20.11 11.10
N PRO A 123 -2.99 21.43 10.83
CA PRO A 123 -1.81 22.27 10.62
C PRO A 123 -0.84 22.27 11.80
N SER A 124 -1.31 21.91 13.01
CA SER A 124 -0.50 21.85 14.22
C SER A 124 0.38 20.59 14.30
N LEU A 125 -0.12 19.44 13.83
CA LEU A 125 0.64 18.18 13.80
C LEU A 125 1.57 18.11 12.58
N THR A 126 1.15 18.63 11.42
CA THR A 126 2.06 18.85 10.29
C THR A 126 3.17 19.83 10.66
N LYS A 127 2.88 20.87 11.45
CA LYS A 127 3.93 21.70 12.07
C LYS A 127 4.84 20.89 12.98
N ASN A 128 4.34 19.96 13.80
CA ASN A 128 5.23 19.19 14.67
C ASN A 128 6.14 18.19 13.92
N PHE A 129 5.70 17.67 12.78
CA PHE A 129 6.55 16.81 11.92
C PHE A 129 7.48 17.61 10.98
N SER A 130 7.07 18.81 10.54
CA SER A 130 7.87 19.67 9.64
C SER A 130 8.71 20.72 10.36
N ALA A 131 8.42 21.05 11.63
CA ALA A 131 9.17 22.04 12.42
C ALA A 131 10.63 21.62 12.64
N PRO A 132 10.97 20.35 12.94
CA PRO A 132 12.37 19.95 13.06
C PRO A 132 13.13 20.16 11.73
N PHE A 133 12.45 19.92 10.60
CA PHE A 133 13.05 20.06 9.27
C PHE A 133 13.20 21.53 8.85
N GLN A 134 12.20 22.37 9.14
CA GLN A 134 12.26 23.83 8.88
C GLN A 134 13.30 24.53 9.77
N LEU A 135 13.39 24.17 11.06
CA LEU A 135 14.41 24.69 11.96
C LEU A 135 15.82 24.31 11.51
N MET A 136 16.00 23.09 11.00
CA MET A 136 17.27 22.64 10.42
C MET A 136 17.59 23.40 9.11
N GLU A 137 16.60 23.64 8.26
CA GLU A 137 16.78 24.42 7.02
C GLU A 137 17.18 25.88 7.33
N GLU A 138 16.58 26.50 8.35
CA GLU A 138 16.97 27.84 8.82
C GLU A 138 18.39 27.85 9.40
N GLN A 139 18.78 26.83 10.17
CA GLN A 139 20.15 26.69 10.67
C GLN A 139 21.16 26.51 9.52
N ILE A 140 20.86 25.66 8.53
CA ILE A 140 21.72 25.44 7.37
C ILE A 140 21.85 26.73 6.55
N LYS A 141 20.75 27.46 6.32
CA LYS A 141 20.78 28.76 5.63
C LYS A 141 21.62 29.78 6.39
N ARG A 142 21.38 29.93 7.70
CA ARG A 142 22.12 30.89 8.54
C ARG A 142 23.61 30.56 8.60
N ASN A 143 24.00 29.28 8.75
CA ASN A 143 25.40 28.87 8.70
C ASN A 143 26.03 29.09 7.33
N THR A 144 25.29 28.80 6.26
CA THR A 144 25.79 28.99 4.88
C THR A 144 26.00 30.47 4.57
N GLU A 145 25.11 31.33 5.06
CA GLU A 145 25.20 32.78 4.88
C GLU A 145 26.37 33.37 5.68
N LEU A 146 26.55 32.96 6.94
CA LEU A 146 27.73 33.31 7.75
C LEU A 146 29.03 32.82 7.10
N PHE A 147 29.06 31.61 6.56
CA PHE A 147 30.22 31.08 5.83
C PHE A 147 30.50 31.88 4.56
N LYS A 148 29.46 32.17 3.76
CA LYS A 148 29.59 33.00 2.54
C LYS A 148 30.08 34.40 2.87
N GLN A 149 29.52 35.02 3.90
CA GLN A 149 29.90 36.36 4.34
C GLN A 149 31.34 36.38 4.87
N THR A 150 31.75 35.34 5.61
CA THR A 150 33.14 35.18 6.08
C THR A 150 34.09 34.96 4.89
N MET A 151 33.74 34.09 3.94
CA MET A 151 34.53 33.86 2.72
C MET A 151 34.67 35.14 1.89
N GLN A 152 33.60 35.92 1.73
CA GLN A 152 33.63 37.19 1.00
C GLN A 152 34.44 38.27 1.74
N MET A 153 34.36 38.34 3.07
CA MET A 153 35.21 39.23 3.87
C MET A 153 36.68 38.80 3.86
N PHE A 154 36.97 37.50 3.69
CA PHE A 154 38.32 36.96 3.65
C PHE A 154 38.92 36.87 2.23
N THR A 155 38.16 37.24 1.19
CA THR A 155 38.67 37.31 -0.20
C THR A 155 38.53 38.70 -0.84
N PRO A 156 39.13 39.79 -0.30
CA PRO A 156 39.28 41.02 -1.08
C PRO A 156 40.51 41.02 -1.98
N PHE A 157 41.42 40.04 -1.91
CA PHE A 157 42.56 39.91 -2.85
C PHE A 157 43.05 38.46 -2.90
N ALA A 158 42.74 37.72 -3.98
CA ALA A 158 43.35 36.42 -4.24
C ALA A 158 43.83 36.37 -5.70
N ALA A 159 45.07 36.79 -5.92
CA ALA A 159 45.92 36.29 -7.01
C ALA A 159 46.60 34.98 -6.55
N PRO A 160 47.05 34.10 -7.46
CA PRO A 160 47.15 32.67 -7.20
C PRO A 160 48.49 32.29 -6.56
N ALA A 161 48.47 31.51 -5.47
CA ALA A 161 49.52 30.53 -5.15
C ALA A 161 49.18 29.66 -3.93
N SER A 162 49.58 28.39 -4.07
CA SER A 162 50.00 27.43 -3.04
C SER A 162 48.97 26.57 -2.28
N THR A 163 49.05 25.29 -2.67
CA THR A 163 48.94 24.02 -1.91
C THR A 163 47.58 23.54 -1.37
N PRO A 164 47.07 22.39 -1.87
CA PRO A 164 45.91 21.73 -1.29
C PRO A 164 46.30 21.02 0.02
N LYS A 165 45.86 21.57 1.15
CA LYS A 165 45.88 20.87 2.45
C LYS A 165 44.66 19.95 2.55
N GLU A 166 44.88 18.72 2.11
CA GLU A 166 44.54 17.49 2.85
C GLU A 166 43.12 17.43 3.45
N GLN A 167 42.21 16.83 2.68
CA GLN A 167 41.04 16.14 3.20
C GLN A 167 41.51 15.14 4.26
N ARG A 168 41.21 15.39 5.55
CA ARG A 168 41.26 14.35 6.58
C ARG A 168 40.32 13.22 6.16
N LYS A 169 40.89 12.15 5.63
CA LYS A 169 40.23 10.84 5.59
C LYS A 169 39.91 10.45 7.03
N PRO A 170 38.75 9.84 7.31
CA PRO A 170 38.46 9.32 8.65
C PRO A 170 39.58 8.35 9.03
N ASP A 171 40.14 8.59 10.21
CA ASP A 171 41.26 7.82 10.73
C ASP A 171 40.80 6.37 10.97
N ALA A 172 41.63 5.38 10.63
CA ALA A 172 41.24 3.97 10.70
C ALA A 172 40.85 3.55 12.14
N SER A 173 41.39 4.26 13.14
CA SER A 173 41.06 4.12 14.56
C SER A 173 39.60 4.43 14.87
N GLU A 174 39.02 5.49 14.28
CA GLU A 174 37.63 5.87 14.51
C GLU A 174 36.66 4.83 13.92
N ILE A 175 37.02 4.23 12.77
CA ILE A 175 36.25 3.16 12.13
C ILE A 175 36.30 1.88 12.99
N ASP A 176 37.44 1.57 13.60
CA ASP A 176 37.57 0.39 14.45
C ASP A 176 36.86 0.57 15.81
N GLU A 177 36.85 1.79 16.36
CA GLU A 177 36.04 2.12 17.55
C GLU A 177 34.53 1.99 17.27
N LEU A 178 34.06 2.49 16.11
CA LEU A 178 32.66 2.37 15.71
C LEU A 178 32.24 0.90 15.50
N LYS A 179 33.12 0.07 14.91
CA LYS A 179 32.89 -1.38 14.78
C LYS A 179 32.85 -2.08 16.14
N ALA A 180 33.70 -1.68 17.09
CA ALA A 180 33.70 -2.21 18.44
C ALA A 180 32.40 -1.87 19.19
N GLN A 181 31.91 -0.65 19.03
CA GLN A 181 30.63 -0.22 19.62
C GLN A 181 29.44 -0.99 19.03
N LEU A 182 29.41 -1.21 17.71
CA LEU A 182 28.37 -2.01 17.06
C LEU A 182 28.33 -3.47 17.56
N ARG A 183 29.49 -4.10 17.74
CA ARG A 183 29.55 -5.45 18.31
C ARG A 183 29.02 -5.49 19.73
N ASN A 184 29.36 -4.51 20.54
CA ASN A 184 28.92 -4.43 21.94
C ASN A 184 27.39 -4.25 22.05
N LEU A 185 26.78 -3.53 21.10
CA LEU A 185 25.32 -3.42 21.00
C LEU A 185 24.65 -4.71 20.52
N GLN A 186 25.25 -5.41 19.55
CA GLN A 186 24.74 -6.72 19.10
C GLN A 186 24.75 -7.75 20.24
N THR A 187 25.84 -7.83 21.01
CA THR A 187 25.91 -8.77 22.14
C THR A 187 24.87 -8.47 23.23
N LYS A 188 24.52 -7.20 23.45
CA LYS A 188 23.46 -6.82 24.39
C LYS A 188 22.06 -7.18 23.88
N LEU A 189 21.84 -7.20 22.57
CA LEU A 189 20.57 -7.60 21.98
C LEU A 189 20.38 -9.12 21.97
N ASP A 190 21.46 -9.90 21.78
CA ASP A 190 21.42 -11.36 21.85
C ASP A 190 21.29 -11.91 23.29
N GLN A 191 21.47 -11.07 24.30
CA GLN A 191 21.33 -11.41 25.72
C GLN A 191 19.95 -11.07 26.32
N LEU A 192 19.02 -10.56 25.49
CA LEU A 192 17.61 -10.30 25.81
C LEU A 192 16.71 -11.32 25.11
#